data_AF-A0A1A7QJP5-F1
#
_entry.id   AF-A0A1A7QJP5-F1
#
_cell.length_a   1.000
_cell.length_b   1.000
_cell.length_c   1.000
_cell.angle_alpha   90.00
_cell.angle_beta   90.00
_cell.angle_gamma   90.00
#
_symmetry.space_group_name_H-M   'P 1'
#
loop_
_entity.id
_entity.type
_entity.pdbx_description
1 polymer ?
#
loop_
_entity_poly.entity_id
_entity_poly.type
_entity_poly.pdbx_seq_one_letter_code
_entity_poly.pdbx_strand_id
1 'polypeptide(L)'
;MRSMFRLVALALFGAPTAALAQATDPAGSGPVVAAVGWLQGTLLGNVATAVAVMAVAAVGFMMLTGRLNWRFGATVILGTFILFGAASIVAGIQQAAGA
;
A
#
# COMPACT_ATOMS: atom_id res chain seq x y z
N MET A 1 -35.42 -25.40 6.34
CA MET A 1 -35.54 -23.94 6.07
C MET A 1 -35.05 -23.03 7.20
N ARG A 2 -35.28 -23.33 8.49
CA ARG A 2 -34.85 -22.45 9.61
C ARG A 2 -33.32 -22.31 9.79
N SER A 3 -32.55 -23.34 9.43
CA SER A 3 -31.07 -23.31 9.53
C SER A 3 -30.41 -22.45 8.47
N MET A 4 -31.00 -22.33 7.27
CA MET A 4 -30.51 -21.46 6.20
C MET A 4 -30.61 -19.98 6.59
N PHE A 5 -31.68 -19.62 7.29
CA PHE A 5 -31.92 -18.25 7.78
C PHE A 5 -30.88 -17.81 8.83
N ARG A 6 -30.39 -18.76 9.65
CA ARG A 6 -29.34 -18.50 10.65
C ARG A 6 -27.96 -18.26 10.02
N LEU A 7 -27.66 -18.96 8.92
CA LEU A 7 -26.39 -18.83 8.19
C LEU A 7 -26.30 -17.50 7.45
N VAL A 8 -27.40 -17.04 6.85
CA VAL A 8 -27.49 -15.71 6.21
C VAL A 8 -27.37 -14.58 7.24
N ALA A 9 -28.02 -14.73 8.40
CA ALA A 9 -27.93 -13.73 9.47
C ALA A 9 -26.49 -13.58 10.01
N LEU A 10 -25.75 -14.69 10.16
CA LEU A 10 -24.34 -14.64 10.60
C LEU A 10 -23.43 -13.97 9.55
N ALA A 11 -23.69 -14.20 8.26
CA ALA A 11 -22.94 -13.57 7.16
C ALA A 11 -23.12 -12.05 7.10
N LEU A 12 -24.31 -11.54 7.47
CA LEU A 12 -24.60 -10.10 7.54
C LEU A 12 -23.91 -9.40 8.72
N PHE A 13 -23.62 -10.09 9.82
CA PHE A 13 -22.90 -9.54 10.97
C PHE A 13 -21.38 -9.40 10.73
N GLY A 14 -20.83 -10.14 9.76
CA GLY A 14 -19.41 -10.05 9.38
C GLY A 14 -19.12 -9.07 8.23
N ALA A 15 -20.14 -8.37 7.71
CA ALA A 15 -19.95 -7.40 6.65
C ALA A 15 -19.13 -6.19 7.18
N PRO A 16 -18.11 -5.71 6.45
CA PRO A 16 -17.27 -4.60 6.90
C PRO A 16 -18.06 -3.28 6.88
N THR A 17 -18.76 -2.97 7.96
CA THR A 17 -19.48 -1.70 8.16
C THR A 17 -18.55 -0.49 8.17
N ALA A 18 -17.25 -0.70 8.39
CA ALA A 18 -16.23 0.35 8.32
C ALA A 18 -16.14 1.02 6.93
N ALA A 19 -16.50 0.32 5.84
CA ALA A 19 -16.45 0.89 4.49
C ALA A 19 -17.55 1.92 4.19
N LEU A 20 -18.70 1.85 4.89
CA LEU A 20 -19.82 2.77 4.66
C LEU A 20 -19.69 4.12 5.40
N ALA A 21 -18.81 4.21 6.40
CA ALA A 21 -18.57 5.44 7.14
C ALA A 21 -17.69 6.46 6.37
N GLN A 22 -16.97 6.01 5.33
CA GLN A 22 -16.10 6.84 4.51
C GLN A 22 -16.78 7.42 3.25
N ALA A 23 -18.04 7.07 2.99
CA ALA A 23 -18.72 7.43 1.74
C ALA A 23 -19.42 8.80 1.79
N THR A 24 -19.42 9.50 2.93
CA THR A 24 -20.10 10.79 3.06
C THR A 24 -19.20 11.80 3.73
N ASP A 25 -18.38 12.43 2.91
CA ASP A 25 -17.59 13.60 3.27
C ASP A 25 -18.51 14.69 3.87
N PRO A 26 -18.22 15.22 5.08
CA PRO A 26 -19.01 16.29 5.69
C PRO A 26 -19.13 17.50 4.76
N ALA A 27 -20.31 18.13 4.67
CA ALA A 27 -20.50 19.30 3.83
C ALA A 27 -19.43 20.39 4.14
N GLY A 28 -18.63 20.75 3.13
CA GLY A 28 -17.51 21.69 3.27
C GLY A 28 -16.14 21.05 3.47
N SER A 29 -16.01 19.71 3.51
CA SER A 29 -14.72 19.02 3.61
C SER A 29 -13.89 19.07 2.31
N GLY A 30 -14.45 19.56 1.20
CA GLY A 30 -13.79 19.63 -0.12
C GLY A 30 -12.34 20.13 -0.11
N PRO A 31 -12.02 21.25 0.57
CA PRO A 31 -10.63 21.73 0.68
C PRO A 31 -9.72 20.82 1.52
N VAL A 32 -10.24 20.20 2.58
CA VAL A 32 -9.49 19.28 3.45
C VAL A 32 -9.22 17.97 2.71
N VAL A 33 -10.23 17.41 2.04
CA VAL A 33 -10.10 16.20 1.22
C VAL A 33 -9.14 16.44 0.06
N ALA A 34 -9.21 17.62 -0.59
CA ALA A 34 -8.25 18.00 -1.64
C ALA A 34 -6.82 18.15 -1.10
N ALA A 35 -6.65 18.76 0.07
CA ALA A 35 -5.34 18.89 0.70
C ALA A 35 -4.74 17.53 1.10
N VAL A 36 -5.54 16.64 1.68
CA VAL A 36 -5.13 15.26 2.00
C VAL A 36 -4.81 14.48 0.72
N GLY A 37 -5.60 14.64 -0.34
CA GLY A 37 -5.32 14.04 -1.65
C GLY A 37 -4.01 14.55 -2.28
N TRP A 38 -3.69 15.83 -2.12
CA TRP A 38 -2.41 16.39 -2.57
C TRP A 38 -1.22 15.87 -1.77
N LEU A 39 -1.36 15.79 -0.44
CA LEU A 39 -0.35 15.17 0.43
C LEU A 39 -0.16 13.69 0.10
N GLN A 40 -1.24 12.96 -0.14
CA GLN A 40 -1.18 11.56 -0.58
C GLN A 40 -0.47 11.43 -1.93
N GLY A 41 -0.83 12.27 -2.92
CA GLY A 41 -0.22 12.24 -4.25
C GLY A 41 1.27 12.61 -4.24
N THR A 42 1.68 13.53 -3.37
CA THR A 42 3.11 13.86 -3.18
C THR A 42 3.84 12.74 -2.46
N LEU A 43 3.32 12.25 -1.32
CA LEU A 43 3.96 11.24 -0.47
C LEU A 43 3.96 9.82 -1.06
N LEU A 44 3.01 9.47 -1.93
CA LEU A 44 2.92 8.16 -2.58
C LEU A 44 3.30 8.19 -4.08
N GLY A 45 3.36 9.38 -4.69
CA GLY A 45 3.68 9.56 -6.10
C GLY A 45 5.16 9.79 -6.36
N ASN A 46 5.48 10.86 -7.09
CA ASN A 46 6.83 11.13 -7.60
C ASN A 46 7.91 11.29 -6.51
N VAL A 47 7.55 11.82 -5.33
CA VAL A 47 8.53 11.99 -4.25
C VAL A 47 8.92 10.62 -3.67
N ALA A 48 7.95 9.73 -3.50
CA ALA A 48 8.18 8.37 -3.01
C ALA A 48 9.15 7.61 -3.92
N THR A 49 8.88 7.64 -5.23
CA THR A 49 9.70 6.95 -6.22
C THR A 49 11.10 7.58 -6.35
N ALA A 50 11.21 8.91 -6.25
CA ALA A 50 12.51 9.59 -6.24
C ALA A 50 13.37 9.18 -5.02
N VAL A 51 12.78 9.11 -3.83
CA VAL A 51 13.49 8.64 -2.62
C VAL A 51 13.90 7.17 -2.75
N ALA A 52 13.04 6.32 -3.31
CA ALA A 52 13.37 4.92 -3.58
C ALA A 52 14.60 4.80 -4.49
N VAL A 53 14.66 5.57 -5.58
CA VAL A 53 15.79 5.58 -6.51
C VAL A 53 17.07 6.08 -5.83
N MET A 54 17.00 7.14 -5.03
CA MET A 54 18.16 7.66 -4.28
C MET A 54 18.71 6.63 -3.30
N ALA A 55 17.83 5.90 -2.59
CA ALA A 55 18.24 4.83 -1.69
C ALA A 55 18.97 3.69 -2.44
N VAL A 56 18.42 3.25 -3.58
CA VAL A 56 19.07 2.21 -4.41
C VAL A 56 20.42 2.68 -4.95
N ALA A 57 20.52 3.94 -5.40
CA ALA A 57 21.76 4.52 -5.88
C ALA A 57 22.84 4.60 -4.78
N ALA A 58 22.46 5.03 -3.56
CA ALA A 58 23.37 5.08 -2.42
C ALA A 58 23.91 3.67 -2.04
N VAL A 59 23.05 2.64 -2.09
CA VAL A 59 23.48 1.24 -1.88
C VAL A 59 24.45 0.79 -2.95
N GLY A 60 24.19 1.12 -4.22
CA GLY A 60 25.11 0.84 -5.32
C GLY A 60 26.48 1.49 -5.12
N PHE A 61 26.51 2.76 -4.69
CA PHE A 61 27.76 3.43 -4.34
C PHE A 61 28.50 2.75 -3.18
N MET A 62 27.79 2.32 -2.13
CA MET A 62 28.39 1.60 -1.01
C MET A 62 28.96 0.22 -1.44
N MET A 63 28.31 -0.47 -2.39
CA MET A 63 28.83 -1.71 -2.96
C MET A 63 30.11 -1.49 -3.77
N LEU A 64 30.22 -0.39 -4.52
CA LEU A 64 31.44 -0.05 -5.26
C LEU A 64 32.64 0.23 -4.36
N THR A 65 32.43 0.61 -3.09
CA THR A 65 33.54 0.76 -2.13
C THR A 65 34.17 -0.57 -1.70
N GLY A 66 33.66 -1.72 -2.17
CA GLY A 66 34.27 -3.06 -2.03
C GLY A 66 34.25 -3.67 -0.61
N ARG A 67 33.96 -2.84 0.39
CA ARG A 67 33.95 -3.19 1.82
C ARG A 67 32.60 -3.66 2.36
N LEU A 68 31.54 -3.58 1.56
CA LEU A 68 30.19 -3.99 1.94
C LEU A 68 29.92 -5.43 1.49
N ASN A 69 29.36 -6.25 2.38
CA ASN A 69 28.95 -7.62 2.06
C ASN A 69 27.89 -7.57 0.95
N TRP A 70 28.18 -8.12 -0.24
CA TRP A 70 27.23 -8.18 -1.36
C TRP A 70 25.83 -8.70 -0.94
N ARG A 71 25.80 -9.69 -0.04
CA ARG A 71 24.57 -10.22 0.56
C ARG A 71 23.73 -9.14 1.23
N PHE A 72 24.37 -8.23 1.96
CA PHE A 72 23.69 -7.15 2.67
C PHE A 72 23.03 -6.18 1.68
N GLY A 73 23.74 -5.76 0.64
CA GLY A 73 23.14 -4.86 -0.34
C GLY A 73 22.05 -5.53 -1.17
N ALA A 74 22.15 -6.84 -1.46
CA ALA A 74 21.06 -7.59 -2.09
C ALA A 74 19.79 -7.61 -1.21
N THR A 75 19.93 -7.81 0.11
CA THR A 75 18.81 -7.72 1.06
C THR A 75 18.19 -6.33 1.09
N VAL A 76 19.00 -5.26 1.05
CA VAL A 76 18.49 -3.88 1.03
C VAL A 76 17.72 -3.59 -0.26
N ILE A 77 18.23 -3.98 -1.44
CA ILE A 77 17.55 -3.81 -2.72
C ILE A 77 16.20 -4.55 -2.71
N LEU A 78 16.18 -5.80 -2.23
CA LEU A 78 14.95 -6.58 -2.10
C LEU A 78 13.95 -5.92 -1.14
N GLY A 79 14.43 -5.38 -0.01
CA GLY A 79 13.61 -4.65 0.94
C GLY A 79 12.97 -3.41 0.32
N THR A 80 13.74 -2.59 -0.41
CA THR A 80 13.23 -1.42 -1.13
C THR A 80 12.15 -1.83 -2.14
N PHE A 81 12.36 -2.91 -2.89
CA PHE A 81 11.36 -3.41 -3.84
C PHE A 81 10.04 -3.79 -3.16
N ILE A 82 10.09 -4.48 -2.02
CA ILE A 82 8.89 -4.88 -1.28
C ILE A 82 8.18 -3.65 -0.70
N LEU A 83 8.92 -2.68 -0.14
CA LEU A 83 8.33 -1.50 0.50
C LEU A 83 7.60 -0.60 -0.50
N PHE A 84 8.22 -0.31 -1.64
CA PHE A 84 7.65 0.56 -2.68
C PHE A 84 6.74 -0.20 -3.67
N GLY A 85 6.94 -1.51 -3.85
CA GLY A 85 6.13 -2.37 -4.71
C GLY A 85 4.87 -2.97 -4.05
N ALA A 86 4.67 -2.74 -2.75
CA ALA A 86 3.58 -3.35 -1.97
C ALA A 86 2.20 -3.17 -2.60
N ALA A 87 1.89 -1.96 -3.10
CA ALA A 87 0.58 -1.67 -3.71
C ALA A 87 0.31 -2.55 -4.95
N SER A 88 1.30 -2.73 -5.83
CA SER A 88 1.20 -3.58 -7.02
C SER A 88 1.09 -5.06 -6.66
N ILE A 89 1.82 -5.51 -5.64
CA ILE A 89 1.74 -6.90 -5.14
C ILE A 89 0.33 -7.18 -4.62
N VAL A 90 -0.20 -6.28 -3.78
CA VAL A 90 -1.55 -6.41 -3.22
C VAL A 90 -2.61 -6.38 -4.32
N ALA A 91 -2.50 -5.47 -5.29
CA ALA A 91 -3.41 -5.41 -6.43
C ALA A 91 -3.41 -6.71 -7.24
N GLY A 92 -2.23 -7.30 -7.49
CA GLY A 92 -2.11 -8.59 -8.18
C GLY A 92 -2.75 -9.75 -7.43
N ILE A 93 -2.56 -9.81 -6.11
CA ILE A 93 -3.19 -10.83 -5.24
C ILE A 93 -4.72 -10.69 -5.26
N GLN A 94 -5.23 -9.46 -5.15
CA GLN A 94 -6.67 -9.21 -5.18
C GLN A 94 -7.29 -9.60 -6.53
N GLN A 95 -6.60 -9.34 -7.65
CA GLN A 95 -7.08 -9.80 -8.96
C GLN A 95 -7.09 -11.33 -9.08
N ALA A 96 -6.10 -12.02 -8.53
CA ALA A 96 -6.06 -13.48 -8.53
C ALA A 96 -7.10 -14.12 -7.59
N ALA A 97 -7.43 -13.46 -6.49
CA ALA A 97 -8.42 -13.95 -5.52
C ALA A 97 -9.88 -13.59 -5.88
N GLY A 98 -10.08 -12.55 -6.70
CA GLY A 98 -11.37 -12.15 -7.25
C GLY A 98 -11.70 -12.80 -8.60
N ALA A 99 -10.85 -13.70 -9.10
CA ALA A 99 -11.04 -14.53 -10.28
C ALA A 99 -11.54 -15.93 -9.91
#